data_AF-G2YHS7-F1
#
_entry.id   AF-G2YHS7-F1
#
_cell.length_a   1.000
_cell.length_b   1.000
_cell.length_c   1.000
_cell.angle_alpha   90.00
_cell.angle_beta   90.00
_cell.angle_gamma   90.00
#
_symmetry.space_group_name_H-M   'P 1'
#
loop_
_entity.id
_entity.type
_entity.pdbx_description
1 polymer ?
#
loop_
_entity_poly.entity_id
_entity_poly.type
_entity_poly.pdbx_seq_one_letter_code
_entity_poly.pdbx_strand_id
1 'polypeptide(L)' 'MVKDRVTKEPKLNCSNWECGILFSVPLTDLNAPAAVPKSGIPTMEAFDGSIPVPMVFPGNVYGSKRPWYYSEYP' A
#
# COMPACT_ATOMS: atom_id res chain seq x y z
N MET A 1 -21.69 1.09 -5.92
CA MET A 1 -20.98 2.36 -6.24
C MET A 1 -21.96 3.50 -6.00
N VAL A 2 -21.69 4.35 -5.01
CA VAL A 2 -22.56 5.50 -4.68
C VAL A 2 -22.29 6.58 -5.73
N LYS A 3 -23.35 7.22 -6.23
CA LYS A 3 -23.24 8.37 -7.13
C LYS A 3 -23.65 9.63 -6.41
N ASP A 4 -23.03 10.74 -6.77
CA ASP A 4 -23.52 12.03 -6.32
C ASP A 4 -24.95 12.27 -6.84
N ARG A 5 -25.82 12.79 -5.98
CA ARG A 5 -27.25 12.92 -6.32
C ARG A 5 -27.48 13.96 -7.43
N VAL A 6 -26.65 15.00 -7.48
CA VAL A 6 -26.77 16.13 -8.39
C VAL A 6 -25.94 15.87 -9.65
N THR A 7 -24.64 15.60 -9.52
CA THR A 7 -23.74 15.47 -10.68
C THR A 7 -23.85 14.11 -11.37
N LYS A 8 -24.42 13.11 -10.70
CA LYS A 8 -24.48 11.70 -11.15
C LYS A 8 -23.12 11.04 -11.35
N GLU A 9 -22.05 11.71 -10.94
CA GLU A 9 -20.70 11.18 -11.00
C GLU A 9 -20.45 10.16 -9.87
N PRO A 10 -19.46 9.27 -10.03
CA PRO A 10 -19.04 8.36 -8.97
C PRO A 10 -18.61 9.14 -7.72
N LYS A 11 -19.20 8.80 -6.57
CA LYS A 11 -18.88 9.41 -5.28
C LYS A 11 -18.08 8.42 -4.44
N LEU A 12 -16.87 8.84 -4.06
CA LEU A 12 -16.09 8.18 -3.01
C LEU A 12 -16.51 8.75 -1.65
N ASN A 13 -16.94 7.90 -0.72
CA ASN A 13 -17.23 8.31 0.65
C ASN A 13 -16.07 7.85 1.55
N CYS A 14 -15.47 8.78 2.29
CA CYS A 14 -14.51 8.49 3.35
C CYS A 14 -15.24 8.69 4.69
N SER A 15 -15.51 7.60 5.40
CA SER A 15 -16.26 7.64 6.67
C SER A 15 -15.36 7.83 7.88
N ASN A 16 -14.05 7.59 7.72
CA ASN A 16 -13.05 7.65 8.77
C ASN A 16 -12.16 8.88 8.60
N TRP A 17 -11.66 9.40 9.72
CA TRP A 17 -10.62 10.42 9.74
C TRP A 17 -9.28 9.71 9.83
N GLU A 18 -8.54 9.73 8.73
CA GLU A 18 -7.21 9.14 8.63
C GLU A 18 -6.22 10.24 8.26
N CYS A 19 -4.97 10.10 8.70
CA CYS A 19 -3.88 10.95 8.27
C CYS A 19 -2.64 10.11 7.94
N GLY A 20 -1.81 10.61 7.04
CA GLY A 20 -0.61 9.93 6.60
C GLY A 20 0.23 10.86 5.72
N ILE A 21 1.42 10.41 5.36
CA ILE A 21 2.33 11.15 4.46
C ILE A 21 2.52 10.37 3.18
N LEU A 22 2.69 11.09 2.07
CA LEU A 22 3.16 10.50 0.83
C LEU A 22 4.68 10.74 0.72
N PHE A 23 5.45 9.66 0.69
CA PHE A 23 6.89 9.72 0.44
C PHE A 23 7.14 9.49 -1.05
N SER A 24 7.64 10.50 -1.75
CA SER A 24 7.99 10.40 -3.16
C SER A 24 9.39 9.83 -3.33
N VAL A 25 9.51 8.74 -4.07
CA VAL A 25 10.81 8.19 -4.48
C VAL A 25 11.26 8.87 -5.78
N PRO A 26 12.49 9.41 -5.86
CA PRO A 26 13.01 10.02 -7.08
C PRO A 26 13.02 9.03 -8.26
N LEU A 27 12.69 9.51 -9.47
CA LEU A 27 12.71 8.70 -10.69
C LEU A 27 14.10 8.12 -11.01
N THR A 28 15.17 8.78 -10.56
CA THR A 28 16.55 8.31 -10.71
C THR A 28 16.78 6.96 -10.03
N ASP A 29 16.16 6.74 -8.86
CA ASP A 29 16.28 5.49 -8.10
C ASP A 29 15.40 4.37 -8.69
N LEU A 30 14.34 4.75 -9.42
CA LEU A 30 13.50 3.84 -10.18
C LEU A 30 14.15 3.35 -11.48
N ASN A 31 15.18 4.04 -12.01
CA ASN A 31 15.86 3.64 -13.23
C ASN A 31 16.98 2.60 -12.99
N ALA A 32 17.19 2.17 -11.75
CA ALA A 32 18.06 1.03 -11.47
C ALA A 32 17.44 -0.24 -12.09
N PRO A 33 18.19 -1.05 -12.85
CA PRO A 33 17.66 -2.19 -13.60
C PRO A 33 17.01 -3.28 -12.72
N ALA A 34 17.21 -3.22 -11.40
CA ALA A 34 16.60 -4.11 -10.42
C ALA A 34 15.28 -3.60 -9.81
N ALA A 35 14.95 -2.30 -9.96
CA ALA A 35 13.85 -1.64 -9.25
C ALA A 35 12.52 -1.57 -10.02
N VAL A 36 12.52 -1.83 -11.33
CA VAL A 36 11.32 -1.76 -12.19
C VAL A 36 11.19 -3.02 -13.04
N PRO A 37 10.35 -3.99 -12.65
CA PRO A 37 9.88 -5.05 -13.53
C PRO A 37 9.05 -4.44 -14.68
N LYS A 38 8.96 -5.16 -15.80
CA LYS A 38 8.20 -4.79 -17.03
C LYS A 38 6.73 -4.35 -16.82
N SER A 39 6.20 -4.49 -15.60
CA SER A 39 4.86 -4.04 -15.18
C SER A 39 4.78 -2.55 -14.83
N GLY A 40 5.90 -1.83 -14.70
CA GLY A 40 5.90 -0.41 -14.31
C GLY A 40 5.58 -0.14 -12.83
N ILE A 41 5.54 -1.19 -12.01
CA ILE A 41 5.33 -1.10 -10.55
C ILE A 41 6.69 -1.26 -9.87
N PRO A 42 7.20 -0.25 -9.15
CA PRO A 42 8.46 -0.34 -8.43
C PRO A 42 8.44 -1.48 -7.41
N THR A 43 9.55 -2.20 -7.28
CA THR A 43 9.73 -3.22 -6.24
C THR A 43 10.11 -2.56 -4.90
N MET A 44 10.11 -3.32 -3.79
CA MET A 44 10.33 -2.75 -2.45
C MET A 44 11.74 -2.15 -2.26
N GLU A 45 12.68 -2.51 -3.12
CA GLU A 45 14.03 -1.94 -3.20
C GLU A 45 14.00 -0.43 -3.52
N ALA A 46 12.90 0.10 -4.08
CA ALA A 46 12.73 1.54 -4.30
C ALA A 46 12.77 2.38 -3.01
N PHE A 47 12.60 1.76 -1.84
CA PHE A 47 12.67 2.42 -0.54
C PHE A 47 14.03 2.29 0.15
N ASP A 48 14.96 1.50 -0.41
CA ASP A 48 16.27 1.25 0.19
C ASP A 48 17.07 2.57 0.34
N GLY A 49 17.73 2.73 1.48
CA GLY A 49 18.45 3.96 1.85
C GLY A 49 17.59 5.22 2.05
N SER A 50 16.30 5.19 1.69
CA SER A 50 15.40 6.36 1.76
C SER A 50 14.53 6.36 3.02
N ILE A 51 13.86 5.25 3.31
CA ILE A 51 13.01 5.10 4.50
C ILE A 51 13.18 3.69 5.09
N PRO A 52 13.35 3.55 6.41
CA PRO A 52 13.43 2.23 7.02
C PRO A 52 12.08 1.51 6.90
N VAL A 53 12.05 0.40 6.17
CA VAL A 53 10.88 -0.47 6.06
C VAL A 53 10.81 -1.35 7.31
N PRO A 54 9.79 -1.21 8.18
CA PRO A 54 9.76 -1.88 9.49
C PRO A 54 9.38 -3.37 9.42
N MET A 55 8.97 -3.85 8.25
CA MET A 55 8.51 -5.22 8.01
C MET A 55 9.54 -6.02 7.21
N VAL A 56 9.62 -7.32 7.46
CA VAL A 56 10.44 -8.23 6.64
C VAL A 56 9.80 -8.38 5.26
N PHE A 57 10.63 -8.23 4.22
CA PHE A 57 10.25 -8.44 2.83
C PHE A 57 11.18 -9.46 2.15
N PRO A 58 10.66 -10.40 1.33
CA PRO A 58 9.24 -10.69 1.14
C PRO A 58 8.60 -11.24 2.41
N GLY A 59 7.30 -10.98 2.59
CA GLY A 59 6.55 -11.51 3.71
C GLY A 59 6.43 -13.03 3.62
N ASN A 60 6.46 -13.70 4.77
CA ASN A 60 6.24 -15.16 4.83
C ASN A 60 4.85 -15.51 4.30
N VAL A 61 4.76 -16.57 3.49
CA VAL A 61 3.47 -17.12 3.07
C VAL A 61 2.65 -17.56 4.28
N TYR A 62 1.34 -17.40 4.17
CA TYR A 62 0.44 -17.64 5.29
C TYR A 62 0.36 -19.11 5.71
N GLY A 63 0.43 -20.02 4.74
CA GLY A 63 0.35 -21.46 4.97
C GLY A 63 -0.95 -21.84 5.70
N SER A 64 -0.83 -22.61 6.78
CA SER A 64 -1.94 -23.02 7.65
C SER A 64 -2.26 -22.04 8.78
N LYS A 65 -1.57 -20.90 8.87
CA LYS A 65 -1.84 -19.88 9.90
C LYS A 65 -3.23 -19.29 9.68
N ARG A 66 -3.83 -18.77 10.75
CA ARG A 66 -5.12 -18.07 10.70
C ARG A 66 -4.92 -16.61 11.11
N PRO A 67 -5.65 -15.65 10.49
CA PRO A 67 -5.63 -14.27 10.96
C PRO A 67 -6.04 -14.19 12.40
N TRP A 68 -5.42 -13.26 13.12
CA TRP A 68 -5.91 -12.89 14.42
C TRP A 68 -7.27 -12.22 14.23
N TYR A 69 -8.31 -12.82 14.80
CA TYR A 69 -9.63 -12.21 14.89
C TYR A 69 -9.80 -11.75 16.33
N TYR A 70 -10.05 -10.47 16.50
CA TYR A 70 -10.41 -9.97 17.82
C TYR A 70 -11.81 -10.48 18.15
N SER A 71 -11.91 -11.40 19.13
CA SER A 71 -13.18 -11.82 19.71
C SER A 71 -13.47 -10.93 20.93
N GLU A 72 -14.26 -9.88 20.74
CA GLU A 72 -14.96 -9.25 21.86
C GLU A 72 -16.03 -10.23 22.33
N TYR A 73 -15.75 -11.07 23.34
CA TYR A 73 -16.65 -11.60 24.40
C TYR A 73 -15.97 -12.80 25.13
N PRO A 74 -16.25 -12.99 26.44
CA PRO A 74 -15.47 -13.81 27.37
C PRO A 74 -15.70 -15.32 27.28
#